data_AF-A0A2A2H142-F1
#
_entry.id   AF-A0A2A2H142-F1
#
_cell.length_a   1.000
_cell.length_b   1.000
_cell.length_c   1.000
_cell.angle_alpha   90.00
_cell.angle_beta   90.00
_cell.angle_gamma   90.00
#
_symmetry.space_group_name_H-M   'P 1'
#
loop_
_entity.id
_entity.type
_entity.pdbx_description
1 polymer ?
#
loop_
_entity_poly.entity_id
_entity_poly.type
_entity_poly.pdbx_seq_one_letter_code
_entity_poly.pdbx_strand_id
1 'polypeptide(L)'
;MHDAQAQLDRALDSLMKNGTLDKTLQPLLAPLFQAVQSGVAPRELRGKLAALYPEMQAEALQETLARVMFVANVWGRLHADTQ
;
A
#
# COMPACT_ATOMS: atom_id res chain seq x y z
N MET A 1 0.18 8.54 19.14
CA MET A 1 0.07 8.87 17.71
C MET A 1 0.26 7.58 16.94
N HIS A 2 -0.84 6.91 16.58
CA HIS A 2 -0.86 5.69 15.74
C HIS A 2 -1.43 6.03 14.35
N ASP A 3 -1.26 7.27 13.92
CA ASP A 3 -2.09 7.84 12.87
C ASP A 3 -1.67 7.39 11.47
N ALA A 4 -0.38 7.18 11.21
CA ALA A 4 0.13 6.78 9.90
C ALA A 4 -0.33 5.38 9.47
N GLN A 5 -0.14 4.38 10.34
CA GLN A 5 -0.56 3.00 10.07
C GLN A 5 -2.09 2.93 9.89
N ALA A 6 -2.84 3.53 10.81
CA ALA A 6 -4.31 3.51 10.77
C ALA A 6 -4.88 4.24 9.55
N GLN A 7 -4.18 5.26 9.01
CA GLN A 7 -4.56 5.90 7.76
C GLN A 7 -4.33 4.98 6.56
N LEU A 8 -3.15 4.35 6.47
CA LEU A 8 -2.83 3.41 5.40
C LEU A 8 -3.78 2.21 5.39
N ASP A 9 -4.02 1.62 6.56
CA ASP A 9 -4.94 0.50 6.70
C ASP A 9 -6.36 0.86 6.25
N ARG A 10 -6.87 2.05 6.63
CA ARG A 10 -8.19 2.51 6.18
C ARG A 10 -8.27 2.72 4.67
N ALA A 11 -7.22 3.27 4.04
CA ALA A 11 -7.19 3.40 2.59
C ALA A 11 -7.17 2.05 1.89
N LEU A 12 -6.36 1.11 2.37
CA LEU A 12 -6.27 -0.24 1.82
C LEU A 12 -7.59 -0.99 1.98
N ASP A 13 -8.25 -0.85 3.13
CA ASP A 13 -9.57 -1.41 3.39
C ASP A 13 -10.66 -0.80 2.49
N SER A 14 -10.68 0.53 2.34
CA SER A 14 -11.62 1.21 1.43
C SER A 14 -11.41 0.74 -0.01
N LEU A 15 -10.15 0.60 -0.42
CA LEU A 15 -9.81 0.14 -1.75
C LEU A 15 -10.31 -1.29 -1.98
N MET A 16 -10.09 -2.21 -1.03
CA MET A 16 -10.63 -3.57 -1.11
C MET A 16 -12.17 -3.64 -1.10
N LYS A 17 -12.82 -2.82 -0.28
CA LYS A 17 -14.29 -2.86 -0.09
C LYS A 17 -15.06 -2.14 -1.20
N ASN A 18 -14.56 -0.98 -1.63
CA ASN A 18 -15.31 0.00 -2.40
C ASN A 18 -14.77 0.22 -3.81
N GLY A 19 -13.70 -0.46 -4.23
CA GLY A 19 -13.16 -0.19 -5.55
C GLY A 19 -12.42 1.16 -5.65
N THR A 20 -12.21 1.87 -4.53
CA THR A 20 -11.81 3.27 -4.57
C THR A 20 -10.80 3.59 -3.49
N LEU A 21 -9.71 4.21 -3.93
CA LEU A 21 -8.65 4.70 -3.06
C LEU A 21 -9.03 6.07 -2.51
N ASP A 22 -8.76 6.32 -1.24
CA ASP A 22 -8.94 7.65 -0.66
C ASP A 22 -8.10 8.67 -1.45
N LYS A 23 -8.72 9.74 -1.95
CA LYS A 23 -8.04 10.78 -2.76
C LYS A 23 -6.85 11.41 -2.05
N THR A 24 -6.87 11.41 -0.72
CA THR A 24 -5.80 11.93 0.14
C THR A 24 -4.58 11.00 0.14
N LEU A 25 -4.83 9.70 0.12
CA LEU A 25 -3.80 8.66 0.20
C LEU A 25 -3.44 8.08 -1.18
N GLN A 26 -4.23 8.38 -2.21
CA GLN A 26 -3.97 8.03 -3.59
C GLN A 26 -2.58 8.44 -4.08
N PRO A 27 -2.12 9.70 -3.95
CA PRO A 27 -0.78 10.07 -4.40
C PRO A 27 0.35 9.38 -3.61
N LEU A 28 0.06 8.91 -2.39
CA LEU A 28 1.03 8.22 -1.55
C LEU A 28 1.11 6.71 -1.86
N LEU A 29 -0.05 6.08 -2.10
CA LEU A 29 -0.17 4.64 -2.33
C LEU A 29 0.02 4.25 -3.80
N ALA A 30 -0.34 5.12 -4.76
CA ALA A 30 -0.14 4.87 -6.20
C ALA A 30 1.31 4.49 -6.56
N PRO A 31 2.36 5.23 -6.15
CA PRO A 31 3.74 4.84 -6.48
C PRO A 31 4.16 3.55 -5.79
N LEU A 32 3.61 3.22 -4.61
CA LEU A 32 3.86 1.94 -3.94
C LEU A 32 3.25 0.78 -4.72
N PHE A 33 2.01 0.91 -5.18
CA PHE A 33 1.35 -0.10 -6.02
C PHE A 33 2.06 -0.29 -7.35
N GLN A 34 2.49 0.79 -7.99
CA GLN A 34 3.28 0.72 -9.22
C GLN A 34 4.61 0.00 -8.99
N ALA A 35 5.29 0.28 -7.87
CA ALA A 35 6.54 -0.39 -7.52
C ALA A 35 6.33 -1.90 -7.28
N VAL A 36 5.25 -2.30 -6.61
CA VAL A 36 4.88 -3.72 -6.47
C VAL A 36 4.63 -4.36 -7.84
N GLN A 37 3.85 -3.72 -8.71
CA GLN A 37 3.56 -4.21 -10.06
C GLN A 37 4.80 -4.28 -10.95
N SER A 38 5.76 -3.38 -10.75
CA SER A 38 7.05 -3.39 -11.46
C SER A 38 8.01 -4.47 -10.95
N GLY A 39 7.61 -5.26 -9.94
CA GLY A 39 8.44 -6.32 -9.37
C GLY A 39 9.54 -5.82 -8.43
N VAL A 40 9.39 -4.62 -7.84
CA VAL A 40 10.35 -4.08 -6.88
C VAL A 40 10.43 -5.01 -5.66
N ALA A 41 11.64 -5.28 -5.21
CA ALA A 41 11.87 -6.21 -4.10
C ALA A 41 11.21 -5.71 -2.80
N PRO A 42 10.60 -6.60 -1.99
CA PRO A 42 9.96 -6.21 -0.73
C PRO A 42 10.87 -5.45 0.23
N ARG A 43 12.18 -5.77 0.24
CA ARG A 43 13.17 -5.07 1.06
C ARG A 43 13.31 -3.60 0.67
N GLU A 44 13.27 -3.28 -0.62
CA GLU A 44 13.34 -1.90 -1.12
C GLU A 44 12.03 -1.16 -0.84
N LEU A 45 10.89 -1.81 -1.07
CA LEU A 45 9.58 -1.24 -0.75
C LEU A 45 9.46 -0.88 0.74
N ARG A 46 9.95 -1.76 1.62
CA ARG A 46 10.00 -1.48 3.06
C ARG A 46 10.87 -0.26 3.38
N GLY A 47 12.04 -0.14 2.72
CA GLY A 47 12.92 1.02 2.89
C GLY A 47 12.26 2.32 2.45
N LYS A 48 11.54 2.31 1.32
CA LYS A 48 10.73 3.44 0.84
C LYS A 48 9.63 3.79 1.85
N LEU A 49 8.92 2.78 2.36
CA LEU A 49 7.85 2.99 3.34
C LEU A 49 8.37 3.55 4.67
N ALA A 50 9.53 3.07 5.14
CA ALA A 50 10.18 3.57 6.35
C ALA A 50 10.68 5.02 6.20
N ALA A 51 11.10 5.42 5.00
CA ALA A 51 11.47 6.80 4.71
C ALA A 51 10.25 7.74 4.66
N LEU A 52 9.09 7.25 4.20
CA LEU A 52 7.83 8.01 4.15
C LEU A 52 7.17 8.11 5.52
N TYR A 53 7.30 7.08 6.35
CA TYR A 53 6.67 6.99 7.67
C TYR A 53 7.71 6.61 8.74
N PRO A 54 8.66 7.52 9.06
CA PRO A 54 9.75 7.23 10.01
C PRO A 54 9.26 7.04 11.44
N GLU A 55 8.06 7.55 11.75
CA GLU A 55 7.37 7.38 13.03
C GLU A 55 6.71 6.00 13.19
N MET A 56 6.60 5.22 12.12
CA MET A 56 5.96 3.92 12.14
C MET A 56 6.94 2.83 12.58
N GLN A 57 6.49 1.96 13.47
CA GLN A 57 7.30 0.86 14.01
C GLN A 57 7.66 -0.15 12.91
N ALA A 58 8.81 -0.82 13.05
CA ALA A 58 9.29 -1.78 12.06
C ALA A 58 8.30 -2.93 11.79
N GLU A 59 7.61 -3.39 12.83
CA GLU A 59 6.54 -4.40 12.75
C GLU A 59 5.35 -3.88 11.94
N ALA A 60 4.86 -2.67 12.27
CA ALA A 60 3.78 -2.02 11.54
C ALA A 60 4.13 -1.77 10.06
N LEU A 61 5.36 -1.36 9.77
CA LEU A 61 5.88 -1.23 8.40
C LEU A 61 5.82 -2.55 7.63
N GLN A 62 6.16 -3.66 8.28
CA GLN A 62 6.10 -4.98 7.65
C GLN A 62 4.66 -5.41 7.38
N GLU A 63 3.76 -5.20 8.34
CA GLU A 63 2.33 -5.51 8.18
C GLU A 63 1.68 -4.67 7.07
N THR A 64 1.91 -3.35 7.07
CA THR A 64 1.42 -2.45 6.03
C THR A 64 1.98 -2.85 4.67
N LEU A 65 3.27 -3.18 4.56
CA LEU A 65 3.85 -3.62 3.30
C LEU A 65 3.17 -4.90 2.79
N ALA A 66 2.97 -5.89 3.65
CA ALA A 66 2.28 -7.14 3.28
C ALA A 66 0.86 -6.85 2.78
N ARG A 67 0.13 -5.95 3.45
CA ARG A 67 -1.22 -5.52 3.03
C ARG A 67 -1.19 -4.78 1.69
N VAL A 68 -0.27 -3.84 1.49
CA VAL A 68 -0.08 -3.11 0.22
C VAL A 68 0.18 -4.09 -0.91
N MET A 69 1.10 -5.04 -0.72
CA MET A 69 1.41 -6.05 -1.72
C MET A 69 0.21 -6.93 -2.02
N PHE A 70 -0.53 -7.38 -1.00
CA PHE A 70 -1.75 -8.16 -1.19
C PHE A 70 -2.78 -7.40 -2.01
N VAL A 71 -3.09 -6.15 -1.62
CA VAL A 71 -4.05 -5.30 -2.31
C VAL A 71 -3.60 -5.03 -3.74
N ALA A 72 -2.33 -4.72 -3.99
CA ALA A 72 -1.79 -4.53 -5.34
C ALA A 72 -1.97 -5.77 -6.22
N ASN A 73 -1.76 -6.98 -5.68
CA ASN A 73 -1.94 -8.22 -6.40
C ASN A 73 -3.42 -8.56 -6.65
N VAL A 74 -4.33 -8.16 -5.76
CA VAL A 74 -5.78 -8.29 -5.96
C VAL A 74 -6.26 -7.31 -7.01
N TRP A 75 -5.88 -6.04 -6.89
CA TRP A 75 -6.23 -4.96 -7.82
C TRP A 75 -5.65 -5.17 -9.21
N GLY A 76 -4.38 -5.57 -9.29
CA GLY A 76 -3.73 -5.88 -10.55
C GLY A 76 -4.47 -6.97 -11.32
N ARG A 77 -4.96 -8.01 -10.63
CA ARG A 77 -5.79 -9.06 -11.27
C ARG A 77 -7.18 -8.57 -11.64
N LEU A 78 -7.83 -7.79 -10.77
CA LEU A 78 -9.17 -7.28 -11.02
C LEU A 78 -9.23 -6.35 -12.26
N HIS A 79 -8.18 -5.55 -12.46
CA HIS A 79 -8.04 -4.67 -13.63
C HIS A 79 -7.43 -5.36 -14.84
N ALA A 80 -6.61 -6.40 -14.66
CA ALA A 80 -6.09 -7.19 -15.77
C ALA A 80 -7.17 -8.02 -16.47
N ASP A 81 -8.22 -8.44 -15.75
CA ASP A 81 -9.34 -9.21 -16.31
C ASP A 81 -10.32 -8.35 -17.14
N THR A 82 -10.17 -7.02 -17.12
CA THR A 82 -11.03 -6.08 -17.86
C THR A 82 -10.45 -5.64 -19.21
N GLN A 83 -9.42 -6.30 -19.73
CA GLN A 83 -8.83 -6.04 -21.06
C GLN A 83 -9.05 -7.18 -22.07
#